data_AF-A0A5N6E6U8-F1
#
_entry.id   AF-A0A5N6E6U8-F1
#
_cell.length_a   1.000
_cell.length_b   1.000
_cell.length_c   1.000
_cell.angle_alpha   90.00
_cell.angle_beta   90.00
_cell.angle_gamma   90.00
#
_symmetry.space_group_name_H-M   'P 1'
#
loop_
_entity.id
_entity.type
_entity.pdbx_description
1 polymer ?
#
loop_
_entity_poly.entity_id
_entity_poly.type
_entity_poly.pdbx_seq_one_letter_code
_entity_poly.pdbx_strand_id
1 'polypeptide(L)'
;MRMRKLGKGQSVVFCVPDEIKAKIHLVTRKECGARIEVSDILRWAISETWFDLRRSMPLWAVQGERFAYQSQLWRSIDWDGTQTMSVDQAHAFLEPESESLEYRYRPKQARIPFILSRLEHDETVDVIQTRCRQFDNLDFTSTQLQEEQERELAPEIEQERQVQRPPSAKPARHYVHQDIVSFVSTGILKQPSDAYEAAFYTLRDTSAAAHLDISQFPHGLLVTADFARTVQVPDGSHFASDLYQRSVQWVLTSTGHPSSGDTVVKSMLIISPFEANQLQAMVKASIAVRMHLYAPRQIQGYSSLDSLTLYTIPGGSSIVEIPTLFRLQLNLFAGQLYIGSYSEYCEICDFLGVASCKTPEHLTVAADGFIIEGHTESRSTFHQSPLKFLKALLSQIRRNGQEIDKTHLGKILDGKLLHPDEFYQHHMQAQQNQVSEH
;
A
#
# COMPACT_ATOMS: atom_id res chain seq x y z
N MET A 1 -6.16 -19.68 2.24
CA MET A 1 -7.44 -19.08 2.72
C MET A 1 -8.51 -20.15 2.92
N ARG A 2 -9.34 -20.07 3.97
CA ARG A 2 -10.48 -20.97 4.18
C ARG A 2 -11.79 -20.18 4.11
N MET A 3 -12.49 -20.25 2.97
CA MET A 3 -13.73 -19.50 2.74
C MET A 3 -14.91 -20.18 3.47
N ARG A 4 -15.34 -19.64 4.61
CA ARG A 4 -16.50 -20.14 5.37
C ARG A 4 -17.69 -19.18 5.18
N LYS A 5 -18.92 -19.72 5.04
CA LYS A 5 -20.19 -18.97 4.85
C LYS A 5 -20.39 -18.31 3.48
N LEU A 6 -19.74 -18.81 2.42
CA LEU A 6 -20.05 -18.42 1.04
C LEU A 6 -21.55 -18.64 0.74
N GLY A 7 -22.23 -17.64 0.18
CA GLY A 7 -23.68 -17.69 -0.09
C GLY A 7 -24.58 -17.38 1.11
N LYS A 8 -24.03 -17.18 2.32
CA LYS A 8 -24.77 -16.68 3.51
C LYS A 8 -24.32 -15.26 3.85
N GLY A 9 -24.58 -14.32 2.93
CA GLY A 9 -24.24 -12.90 3.06
C GLY A 9 -22.84 -12.49 2.54
N GLN A 10 -22.04 -13.45 2.09
CA GLN A 10 -20.74 -13.22 1.45
C GLN A 10 -20.78 -13.66 -0.02
N SER A 11 -20.20 -12.86 -0.91
CA SER A 11 -20.09 -13.11 -2.35
C SER A 11 -18.62 -13.22 -2.78
N VAL A 12 -18.40 -13.86 -3.93
CA VAL A 12 -17.08 -13.94 -4.60
C VAL A 12 -17.17 -13.17 -5.91
N VAL A 13 -16.15 -12.36 -6.17
CA VAL A 13 -15.96 -11.67 -7.44
C VAL A 13 -14.59 -12.08 -7.97
N PHE A 14 -14.55 -12.46 -9.25
CA PHE A 14 -13.31 -12.78 -9.94
C PHE A 14 -12.85 -11.55 -10.72
N CYS A 15 -11.63 -11.10 -10.44
CA CYS A 15 -10.98 -10.04 -11.20
C CYS A 15 -9.98 -10.69 -12.17
N VAL A 16 -10.15 -10.45 -13.47
CA VAL A 16 -9.39 -11.12 -14.54
C VAL A 16 -8.59 -10.06 -15.31
N PRO A 17 -7.25 -10.05 -15.19
CA PRO A 17 -6.38 -9.21 -16.03
C PRO A 17 -6.45 -9.59 -17.51
N ASP A 18 -6.07 -8.67 -18.41
CA ASP A 18 -6.17 -8.89 -19.86
C ASP A 18 -5.36 -10.08 -20.38
N GLU A 19 -4.20 -10.37 -19.77
CA GLU A 19 -3.42 -11.57 -20.11
C GLU A 19 -4.20 -12.87 -19.85
N ILE A 20 -4.86 -12.95 -18.69
CA ILE A 20 -5.64 -14.13 -18.30
C ILE A 20 -6.94 -14.20 -19.11
N LYS A 21 -7.54 -13.06 -19.44
CA LYS A 21 -8.69 -12.97 -20.33
C LYS A 21 -8.40 -13.63 -21.68
N ALA A 22 -7.24 -13.34 -22.29
CA ALA A 22 -6.81 -13.98 -23.54
C ALA A 22 -6.67 -15.51 -23.41
N LYS A 23 -6.08 -15.99 -22.31
CA LYS A 23 -5.93 -17.44 -22.03
C LYS A 23 -7.29 -18.13 -21.84
N ILE A 24 -8.23 -17.50 -21.13
CA ILE A 24 -9.59 -18.02 -20.95
C ILE A 24 -10.30 -18.14 -22.31
N HIS A 25 -10.21 -17.12 -23.17
CA HIS A 25 -10.80 -17.16 -24.51
C HIS A 25 -10.21 -18.30 -25.36
N LEU A 26 -8.90 -18.52 -25.29
CA LEU A 26 -8.22 -19.61 -26.00
C LEU A 26 -8.75 -20.99 -25.58
N VAL A 27 -8.87 -21.24 -24.27
CA VAL A 27 -9.33 -22.53 -23.73
C VAL A 27 -10.83 -22.77 -23.97
N THR A 28 -11.64 -21.71 -23.91
CA THR A 28 -13.10 -21.79 -24.09
C THR A 28 -13.52 -21.71 -25.55
N ARG A 29 -12.60 -21.38 -26.46
CA ARG A 29 -12.83 -21.13 -27.89
C ARG A 29 -13.91 -20.07 -28.14
N LYS A 30 -14.05 -19.12 -27.23
CA LYS A 30 -14.95 -17.98 -27.37
C LYS A 30 -14.29 -16.90 -28.22
N GLU A 31 -15.09 -16.23 -29.05
CA GLU A 31 -14.62 -15.10 -29.84
C GLU A 31 -14.10 -13.97 -28.94
N CYS A 32 -13.12 -13.22 -29.46
CA CYS A 32 -12.52 -12.09 -28.76
C CYS A 32 -13.59 -11.02 -28.49
N GLY A 33 -13.84 -10.72 -27.21
CA GLY A 33 -14.87 -9.76 -26.79
C GLY A 33 -16.16 -10.39 -26.26
N ALA A 34 -16.32 -11.72 -26.34
CA ALA A 34 -17.42 -12.40 -25.66
C ALA A 34 -17.33 -12.25 -24.13
N ARG A 35 -18.47 -12.17 -23.45
CA ARG A 35 -18.52 -12.05 -21.99
C ARG A 35 -17.95 -13.31 -21.33
N ILE A 36 -17.02 -13.12 -20.39
CA ILE A 36 -16.50 -14.18 -19.53
C ILE A 36 -17.48 -14.43 -18.38
N GLU A 37 -17.86 -15.68 -18.23
CA GLU A 37 -18.69 -16.20 -17.14
C GLU A 37 -17.84 -16.97 -16.12
N VAL A 38 -18.40 -17.23 -14.95
CA VAL A 38 -17.72 -18.02 -13.90
C VAL A 38 -17.38 -19.43 -14.39
N SER A 39 -18.22 -20.01 -15.24
CA SER A 39 -17.99 -21.32 -15.88
C SER A 39 -16.71 -21.34 -16.72
N ASP A 40 -16.43 -20.25 -17.45
CA ASP A 40 -15.23 -20.09 -18.27
C ASP A 40 -13.97 -20.02 -17.42
N ILE A 41 -14.03 -19.28 -16.33
CA ILE A 41 -12.92 -19.13 -15.36
C ILE A 41 -12.61 -20.48 -14.73
N LEU A 42 -13.63 -21.22 -14.30
CA LEU A 42 -13.45 -22.56 -13.72
C LEU A 42 -12.87 -23.53 -14.74
N ARG A 43 -13.33 -23.48 -15.99
CA ARG A 43 -12.79 -24.32 -17.07
C ARG A 43 -11.31 -24.04 -17.32
N TRP A 44 -10.93 -22.76 -17.37
CA TRP A 44 -9.54 -22.34 -17.50
C TRP A 44 -8.69 -22.77 -16.30
N ALA A 45 -9.14 -22.52 -15.07
CA ALA A 45 -8.40 -22.93 -13.87
C ALA A 45 -8.18 -24.45 -13.80
N ILE A 46 -9.20 -25.25 -14.18
CA ILE A 46 -9.07 -26.69 -14.29
C ILE A 46 -8.06 -27.06 -15.37
N SER A 47 -8.08 -26.41 -16.54
CA SER A 47 -7.11 -26.71 -17.61
C SER A 47 -5.68 -26.35 -17.23
N GLU A 48 -5.45 -25.24 -16.53
CA GLU A 48 -4.12 -24.88 -16.02
C GLU A 48 -3.65 -25.93 -15.00
N THR A 49 -4.54 -26.38 -14.12
CA THR A 49 -4.21 -27.47 -13.16
C THR A 49 -3.80 -28.74 -13.90
N TRP A 50 -4.50 -29.13 -14.97
CA TRP A 50 -4.12 -30.27 -15.80
C TRP A 50 -2.81 -30.07 -16.54
N PHE A 51 -2.55 -28.85 -17.02
CA PHE A 51 -1.31 -28.50 -17.70
C PHE A 51 -0.13 -28.58 -16.73
N ASP A 52 -0.26 -28.01 -15.54
CA ASP A 52 0.76 -28.09 -14.49
C ASP A 52 0.99 -29.54 -14.04
N LEU A 53 -0.08 -30.32 -13.80
CA LEU A 53 0.06 -31.74 -13.46
C LEU A 53 0.81 -32.53 -14.55
N ARG A 54 0.52 -32.26 -15.83
CA ARG A 54 1.24 -32.89 -16.95
C ARG A 54 2.70 -32.47 -16.98
N ARG A 55 2.99 -31.19 -16.72
CA ARG A 55 4.36 -30.65 -16.69
C ARG A 55 5.18 -31.21 -15.53
N SER A 56 4.58 -31.44 -14.37
CA SER A 56 5.25 -31.98 -13.18
C SER A 56 5.36 -33.52 -13.19
N MET A 57 4.60 -34.22 -14.04
CA MET A 57 4.60 -35.69 -14.11
C MET A 57 5.97 -36.31 -14.40
N PRO A 58 6.80 -35.79 -15.33
CA PRO A 58 8.15 -36.32 -15.57
C PRO A 58 9.05 -36.15 -14.33
N LEU A 59 8.94 -35.03 -13.61
CA LEU A 59 9.74 -34.78 -12.41
C LEU A 59 9.36 -35.76 -11.29
N TRP A 60 8.06 -35.88 -11.04
CA TRP A 60 7.51 -36.82 -10.08
C TRP A 60 7.99 -38.26 -10.36
N ALA A 61 8.01 -38.65 -11.64
CA ALA A 61 8.49 -39.97 -12.05
C ALA A 61 9.98 -40.18 -11.75
N VAL A 62 10.83 -39.23 -12.15
CA VAL A 62 12.28 -39.28 -11.88
C VAL A 62 12.58 -39.29 -10.39
N GLN A 63 11.86 -38.47 -9.60
CA GLN A 63 12.00 -38.45 -8.14
C GLN A 63 11.56 -39.77 -7.49
N GLY A 64 10.44 -40.34 -7.95
CA GLY A 64 9.95 -41.63 -7.46
C GLY A 64 10.89 -42.78 -7.79
N GLU A 65 11.43 -42.80 -9.00
CA GLU A 65 12.45 -43.76 -9.44
C GLU A 65 13.73 -43.62 -8.62
N ARG A 66 14.20 -42.38 -8.37
CA ARG A 66 15.35 -42.10 -7.49
C ARG A 66 15.10 -42.61 -6.08
N PHE A 67 13.92 -42.34 -5.53
CA PHE A 67 13.55 -42.82 -4.20
C PHE A 67 13.55 -44.35 -4.12
N ALA A 68 13.03 -45.05 -5.13
CA ALA A 68 13.04 -46.51 -5.19
C ALA A 68 14.49 -47.05 -5.18
N TYR A 69 15.36 -46.50 -6.03
CA TYR A 69 16.78 -46.87 -6.09
C TYR A 69 17.50 -46.62 -4.75
N GLN A 70 17.38 -45.42 -4.19
CA GLN A 70 18.03 -45.05 -2.93
C GLN A 70 17.46 -45.85 -1.76
N SER A 71 16.17 -46.19 -1.77
CA SER A 71 15.56 -47.05 -0.75
C SER A 71 16.12 -48.48 -0.79
N GLN A 72 16.39 -49.02 -1.98
CA GLN A 72 17.04 -50.32 -2.12
C GLN A 72 18.46 -50.30 -1.56
N LEU A 73 19.24 -49.26 -1.90
CA LEU A 73 20.58 -49.05 -1.33
C LEU A 73 20.52 -48.94 0.18
N TRP A 74 19.61 -48.15 0.72
CA TRP A 74 19.42 -47.96 2.15
C TRP A 74 19.10 -49.28 2.86
N ARG A 75 18.21 -50.11 2.30
CA ARG A 75 17.89 -51.44 2.85
C ARG A 75 19.04 -52.44 2.77
N SER A 76 19.95 -52.27 1.82
CA SER A 76 21.14 -53.15 1.69
C SER A 76 22.25 -52.84 2.70
N ILE A 77 22.10 -51.75 3.45
CA ILE A 77 23.00 -51.36 4.53
C ILE A 77 22.47 -52.01 5.82
N ASP A 78 23.26 -52.93 6.39
CA ASP A 78 22.92 -53.60 7.65
C ASP A 78 23.12 -52.62 8.82
N TRP A 79 22.03 -52.06 9.34
CA TRP A 79 22.05 -51.02 10.37
C TRP A 79 21.74 -51.60 11.76
N ASP A 80 22.78 -52.03 12.47
CA ASP A 80 22.67 -52.47 13.87
C ASP A 80 22.72 -51.31 14.89
N GLY A 81 22.66 -50.06 14.43
CA GLY A 81 22.68 -48.86 15.28
C GLY A 81 24.08 -48.44 15.81
N THR A 82 25.11 -49.25 15.58
CA THR A 82 26.51 -48.97 15.98
C THR A 82 27.52 -48.87 14.83
N GLN A 83 27.15 -49.18 13.59
CA GLN A 83 28.02 -49.05 12.42
C GLN A 83 27.80 -47.73 11.67
N THR A 84 28.89 -47.07 11.30
CA THR A 84 28.91 -45.93 10.38
C THR A 84 28.92 -46.43 8.93
N MET A 85 28.12 -45.80 8.07
CA MET A 85 28.07 -46.06 6.63
C MET A 85 29.48 -46.02 6.01
N SER A 86 29.82 -47.01 5.17
CA SER A 86 31.12 -47.04 4.49
C SER A 86 31.20 -45.99 3.38
N VAL A 87 32.42 -45.59 3.01
CA VAL A 87 32.66 -44.63 1.92
C VAL A 87 32.10 -45.14 0.59
N ASP A 88 32.24 -46.44 0.31
CA ASP A 88 31.70 -47.06 -0.91
C ASP A 88 30.16 -47.08 -0.93
N GLN A 89 29.53 -47.32 0.23
CA GLN A 89 28.07 -47.23 0.37
C GLN A 89 27.59 -45.79 0.14
N ALA A 90 28.30 -44.80 0.70
CA ALA A 90 28.00 -43.39 0.47
C ALA A 90 28.16 -43.00 -1.01
N HIS A 91 29.21 -43.49 -1.68
CA HIS A 91 29.43 -43.26 -3.11
C HIS A 91 28.32 -43.85 -3.98
N ALA A 92 27.66 -44.93 -3.55
CA ALA A 92 26.55 -45.53 -4.29
C ALA A 92 25.30 -44.62 -4.35
N PHE A 93 25.14 -43.68 -3.42
CA PHE A 93 24.07 -42.67 -3.42
C PHE A 93 24.38 -41.45 -4.30
N LEU A 94 25.62 -41.28 -4.75
CA LEU A 94 26.00 -40.12 -5.54
C LEU A 94 25.38 -40.17 -6.94
N GLU A 95 24.91 -39.01 -7.38
CA GLU A 95 24.44 -38.79 -8.74
C GLU A 95 25.32 -37.75 -9.44
N PRO A 96 25.42 -37.79 -10.78
CA PRO A 96 26.11 -36.76 -11.53
C PRO A 96 25.43 -35.40 -11.33
N GLU A 97 26.08 -34.48 -10.62
CA GLU A 97 25.57 -33.12 -10.36
C GLU A 97 25.59 -32.23 -11.61
N SER A 98 26.56 -32.46 -12.51
CA SER A 98 26.75 -31.65 -13.71
C SER A 98 26.75 -32.50 -14.98
N GLU A 99 25.98 -32.06 -15.97
CA GLU A 99 26.05 -32.61 -17.32
C GLU A 99 27.03 -31.81 -18.20
N SER A 100 27.81 -32.50 -19.03
CA SER A 100 28.75 -31.86 -19.95
C SER A 100 28.04 -31.06 -21.05
N LEU A 101 28.71 -30.03 -21.60
CA LEU A 101 28.16 -29.21 -22.70
C LEU A 101 27.81 -30.07 -23.92
N GLU A 102 28.68 -30.99 -24.30
CA GLU A 102 28.46 -31.94 -25.39
C GLU A 102 27.21 -32.80 -25.15
N TYR A 103 26.95 -33.17 -23.90
CA TYR A 103 25.76 -33.92 -23.52
C TYR A 103 24.50 -33.06 -23.60
N ARG A 104 24.51 -31.77 -23.22
CA ARG A 104 23.32 -30.90 -23.27
C ARG A 104 22.93 -30.48 -24.69
N TYR A 105 23.91 -30.22 -25.55
CA TYR A 105 23.67 -29.55 -26.84
C TYR A 105 23.66 -30.47 -28.06
N ARG A 106 23.97 -31.77 -27.92
CA ARG A 106 23.88 -32.71 -29.05
C ARG A 106 22.42 -33.04 -29.38
N PRO A 107 22.04 -33.11 -30.68
CA PRO A 107 20.74 -33.62 -31.09
C PRO A 107 20.57 -35.07 -30.62
N LYS A 108 19.50 -35.36 -29.87
CA LYS A 108 19.21 -36.69 -29.31
C LYS A 108 17.87 -37.23 -29.83
N GLN A 109 17.77 -38.56 -29.94
CA GLN A 109 16.46 -39.25 -29.97
C GLN A 109 15.86 -39.27 -28.56
N ALA A 110 14.53 -39.30 -28.47
CA ALA A 110 13.76 -39.30 -27.21
C ALA A 110 14.32 -40.36 -26.25
N ARG A 111 14.74 -39.91 -25.07
CA ARG A 111 15.41 -40.76 -24.08
C ARG A 111 14.42 -41.50 -23.20
N ILE A 112 14.84 -42.70 -22.81
CA ILE A 112 14.37 -43.41 -21.63
C ILE A 112 15.20 -42.88 -20.44
N PRO A 113 14.59 -42.37 -19.35
CA PRO A 113 15.30 -41.95 -18.14
C PRO A 113 16.34 -42.98 -17.66
N PHE A 114 17.50 -42.50 -17.19
CA PHE A 114 18.65 -43.30 -16.75
C PHE A 114 18.31 -44.37 -15.70
N ILE A 115 17.30 -44.11 -14.86
CA ILE A 115 16.94 -44.97 -13.73
C ILE A 115 16.17 -46.23 -14.18
N LEU A 116 15.43 -46.15 -15.29
CA LEU A 116 14.68 -47.29 -15.86
C LEU A 116 15.57 -48.47 -16.26
N SER A 117 16.86 -48.23 -16.53
CA SER A 117 17.81 -49.30 -16.90
C SER A 117 18.36 -50.11 -15.71
N ARG A 118 18.19 -49.64 -14.47
CA ARG A 118 18.80 -50.26 -13.28
C ARG A 118 17.81 -50.98 -12.36
N LEU A 119 16.51 -50.80 -12.58
CA LEU A 119 15.42 -51.28 -11.73
C LEU A 119 14.35 -52.03 -12.52
N GLU A 120 14.74 -52.90 -13.45
CA GLU A 120 13.82 -53.59 -14.39
C GLU A 120 12.72 -54.47 -13.71
N HIS A 121 12.64 -54.55 -12.37
CA HIS A 121 11.70 -55.43 -11.65
C HIS A 121 11.18 -54.85 -10.31
N ASP A 122 11.11 -53.53 -10.13
CA ASP A 122 10.55 -52.91 -8.90
C ASP A 122 9.07 -52.52 -9.10
N GLU A 123 8.19 -53.03 -8.23
CA GLU A 123 6.74 -52.76 -8.26
C GLU A 123 6.42 -51.25 -8.21
N THR A 124 7.23 -50.45 -7.53
CA THR A 124 7.08 -49.00 -7.41
C THR A 124 7.30 -48.32 -8.76
N VAL A 125 8.31 -48.77 -9.50
CA VAL A 125 8.66 -48.24 -10.83
C VAL A 125 7.56 -48.59 -11.83
N ASP A 126 6.98 -49.78 -11.74
CA ASP A 126 5.85 -50.20 -12.60
C ASP A 126 4.60 -49.34 -12.38
N VAL A 127 4.31 -48.98 -11.12
CA VAL A 127 3.19 -48.07 -10.78
C VAL A 127 3.45 -46.67 -11.34
N ILE A 128 4.68 -46.15 -11.21
CA ILE A 128 5.07 -44.86 -11.75
C ILE A 128 4.92 -44.85 -13.28
N GLN A 129 5.44 -45.86 -13.98
CA GLN A 129 5.30 -45.99 -15.43
C GLN A 129 3.84 -46.06 -15.87
N THR A 130 3.04 -46.87 -15.18
CA THR A 130 1.60 -47.01 -15.49
C THR A 130 0.88 -45.68 -15.35
N ARG A 131 1.24 -44.89 -14.34
CA ARG A 131 0.70 -43.54 -14.16
C ARG A 131 1.16 -42.58 -15.25
N CYS A 132 2.44 -42.59 -15.63
CA CYS A 132 2.96 -41.77 -16.72
C CYS A 132 2.28 -42.06 -18.06
N ARG A 133 1.93 -43.33 -18.34
CA ARG A 133 1.19 -43.73 -19.55
C ARG A 133 -0.23 -43.14 -19.65
N GLN A 134 -0.78 -42.62 -18.54
CA GLN A 134 -2.08 -41.93 -18.55
C GLN A 134 -1.99 -40.48 -19.07
N PHE A 135 -0.77 -39.99 -19.35
CA PHE A 135 -0.52 -38.64 -19.85
C PHE A 135 0.14 -38.73 -21.23
N ASP A 136 -0.45 -38.05 -22.22
CA ASP A 136 0.14 -37.94 -23.56
C ASP A 136 1.28 -36.92 -23.60
N ASN A 137 2.29 -37.19 -24.44
CA ASN A 137 3.39 -36.26 -24.78
C ASN A 137 4.16 -35.73 -23.55
N LEU A 138 4.49 -36.60 -22.60
CA LEU A 138 5.39 -36.26 -21.49
C LEU A 138 6.80 -35.95 -22.02
N ASP A 139 7.30 -34.75 -21.71
CA ASP A 139 8.66 -34.34 -22.06
C ASP A 139 9.61 -34.54 -20.88
N PHE A 140 10.33 -35.67 -20.90
CA PHE A 140 11.37 -36.01 -19.91
C PHE A 140 12.70 -35.28 -20.17
N THR A 141 12.79 -34.47 -21.23
CA THR A 141 13.99 -33.74 -21.65
C THR A 141 13.90 -32.23 -21.47
N SER A 142 12.76 -31.74 -20.99
CA SER A 142 12.53 -30.32 -20.70
C SER A 142 13.53 -29.79 -19.68
N THR A 143 14.17 -28.65 -19.98
CA THR A 143 15.03 -27.89 -19.05
C THR A 143 14.31 -27.48 -17.77
N GLN A 144 12.97 -27.54 -17.75
CA GLN A 144 12.13 -27.21 -16.60
C GLN A 144 12.18 -28.26 -15.48
N LEU A 145 12.62 -29.49 -15.78
CA LEU A 145 12.86 -30.53 -14.76
C LEU A 145 13.93 -30.11 -13.74
N GLN A 146 14.90 -29.29 -14.17
CA GLN A 146 15.94 -28.72 -13.31
C GLN A 146 15.57 -27.33 -12.76
N GLU A 147 14.72 -26.56 -13.45
CA GLU A 147 14.22 -25.28 -12.91
C GLU A 147 13.38 -25.45 -11.63
N GLU A 148 12.71 -26.59 -11.41
CA GLU A 148 12.00 -26.81 -10.13
C GLU A 148 12.93 -27.00 -8.94
N GLN A 149 14.18 -27.47 -9.13
CA GLN A 149 15.20 -27.40 -8.07
C GLN A 149 15.63 -25.96 -7.76
N GLU A 150 15.55 -25.05 -8.73
CA GLU A 150 15.75 -23.61 -8.50
C GLU A 150 14.48 -22.92 -7.95
N ARG A 151 13.28 -23.46 -8.20
CA ARG A 151 11.99 -22.96 -7.68
C ARG A 151 11.66 -23.42 -6.27
N GLU A 152 12.08 -24.62 -5.83
CA GLU A 152 12.02 -25.00 -4.41
C GLU A 152 12.95 -24.12 -3.54
N LEU A 153 13.93 -23.48 -4.17
CA LEU A 153 14.76 -22.40 -3.62
C LEU A 153 14.20 -21.00 -3.92
N ALA A 154 12.91 -20.86 -4.24
CA ALA A 154 12.20 -19.65 -3.89
C ALA A 154 11.75 -19.83 -2.44
N PRO A 155 12.54 -19.43 -1.42
CA PRO A 155 12.02 -19.42 -0.07
C PRO A 155 10.72 -18.63 -0.11
N GLU A 156 9.60 -19.27 0.21
CA GLU A 156 8.42 -18.57 0.68
C GLU A 156 8.88 -17.87 1.95
N ILE A 157 9.47 -16.68 1.80
CA ILE A 157 9.76 -15.78 2.88
C ILE A 157 8.39 -15.31 3.35
N GLU A 158 7.74 -16.13 4.17
CA GLU A 158 6.66 -15.69 5.03
C GLU A 158 7.26 -14.66 5.97
N GLN A 159 7.26 -13.39 5.54
CA GLN A 159 7.60 -12.28 6.43
C GLN A 159 6.51 -12.20 7.50
N GLU A 160 6.75 -12.84 8.64
CA GLU A 160 5.95 -12.63 9.84
C GLU A 160 6.17 -11.20 10.33
N ARG A 161 5.34 -10.28 9.84
CA ARG A 161 5.31 -8.90 10.31
C ARG A 161 4.79 -8.88 11.75
N GLN A 162 5.69 -8.81 12.72
CA GLN A 162 5.33 -8.48 14.09
C GLN A 162 4.86 -7.03 14.17
N VAL A 163 3.55 -6.82 14.18
CA VAL A 163 2.96 -5.49 14.34
C VAL A 163 3.01 -5.11 15.81
N GLN A 164 3.95 -4.23 16.18
CA GLN A 164 3.92 -3.59 17.49
C GLN A 164 2.68 -2.70 17.58
N ARG A 165 1.72 -3.09 18.41
CA ARG A 165 0.50 -2.31 18.65
C ARG A 165 0.78 -1.24 19.72
N PRO A 166 0.08 -0.09 19.67
CA PRO A 166 0.06 0.84 20.78
C PRO A 166 -0.29 0.16 22.10
N PRO A 167 0.12 0.72 23.24
CA PRO A 167 -0.32 0.26 24.55
C PRO A 167 -1.85 0.16 24.63
N SER A 168 -2.35 -0.73 25.49
CA SER A 168 -3.80 -0.85 25.68
C SER A 168 -4.36 0.41 26.34
N ALA A 169 -5.36 1.03 25.72
CA ALA A 169 -6.07 2.19 26.26
C ALA A 169 -7.58 1.99 26.13
N LYS A 170 -8.35 2.66 27.01
CA LYS A 170 -9.81 2.62 26.95
C LYS A 170 -10.28 3.52 25.79
N PRO A 171 -11.11 3.03 24.86
CA PRO A 171 -11.60 3.85 23.76
C PRO A 171 -12.50 4.99 24.27
N ALA A 172 -12.41 6.15 23.64
CA ALA A 172 -13.37 7.23 23.84
C ALA A 172 -14.73 6.83 23.28
N ARG A 173 -15.82 7.36 23.87
CA ARG A 173 -17.16 7.10 23.38
C ARG A 173 -17.43 7.95 22.15
N HIS A 174 -17.72 7.28 21.03
CA HIS A 174 -18.05 7.96 19.79
C HIS A 174 -19.46 8.55 19.80
N TYR A 175 -19.62 9.75 19.23
CA TYR A 175 -20.91 10.40 19.05
C TYR A 175 -20.86 11.47 17.95
N VAL A 176 -22.02 11.78 17.36
CA VAL A 176 -22.18 12.90 16.42
C VAL A 176 -22.77 14.08 17.17
N HIS A 177 -22.09 15.22 17.20
CA HIS A 177 -22.59 16.42 17.86
C HIS A 177 -23.69 17.11 17.04
N GLN A 178 -24.69 17.71 17.70
CA GLN A 178 -25.83 18.35 17.04
C GLN A 178 -25.41 19.52 16.14
N ASP A 179 -24.39 20.28 16.51
CA ASP A 179 -23.87 21.37 15.69
C ASP A 179 -23.23 20.87 14.38
N ILE A 180 -22.72 19.63 14.34
CA ILE A 180 -22.21 19.00 13.10
C ILE A 180 -23.39 18.61 12.20
N VAL A 181 -24.47 18.07 12.79
CA VAL A 181 -25.72 17.79 12.07
C VAL A 181 -26.31 19.07 11.49
N SER A 182 -26.31 20.16 12.26
CA SER A 182 -26.72 21.48 11.80
C SER A 182 -25.83 21.96 10.65
N PHE A 183 -24.51 21.84 10.77
CA PHE A 183 -23.58 22.20 9.70
C PHE A 183 -23.85 21.43 8.40
N VAL A 184 -24.07 20.12 8.47
CA VAL A 184 -24.42 19.30 7.29
C VAL A 184 -25.71 19.79 6.63
N SER A 185 -26.66 20.29 7.42
CA SER A 185 -27.95 20.78 6.92
C SER A 185 -27.88 22.19 6.34
N THR A 186 -27.10 23.09 6.95
CA THR A 186 -27.10 24.53 6.62
C THR A 186 -25.88 24.99 5.83
N GLY A 187 -24.79 24.23 5.85
CA GLY A 187 -23.48 24.62 5.33
C GLY A 187 -22.75 25.66 6.19
N ILE A 188 -23.31 26.05 7.34
CA ILE A 188 -22.77 27.12 8.20
C ILE A 188 -22.35 26.54 9.54
N LEU A 189 -21.08 26.79 9.90
CA LEU A 189 -20.54 26.44 11.21
C LEU A 189 -21.07 27.41 12.28
N LYS A 190 -21.57 26.86 13.37
CA LYS A 190 -22.03 27.64 14.52
C LYS A 190 -20.83 28.06 15.38
N GLN A 191 -20.79 29.32 15.80
CA GLN A 191 -19.75 29.80 16.71
C GLN A 191 -20.39 30.57 17.87
N PRO A 192 -19.98 30.30 19.14
CA PRO A 192 -19.06 29.24 19.58
C PRO A 192 -19.69 27.84 19.54
N SER A 193 -18.87 26.79 19.45
CA SER A 193 -19.28 25.38 19.51
C SER A 193 -18.17 24.50 20.08
N ASP A 194 -18.50 23.57 20.96
CA ASP A 194 -17.57 22.58 21.51
C ASP A 194 -17.46 21.33 20.62
N ALA A 195 -18.10 21.34 19.45
CA ALA A 195 -18.16 20.21 18.52
C ALA A 195 -16.87 20.00 17.72
N TYR A 196 -16.09 21.07 17.54
CA TYR A 196 -14.89 21.09 16.73
C TYR A 196 -13.91 22.17 17.23
N GLU A 197 -12.64 21.98 16.93
CA GLU A 197 -11.56 22.94 17.23
C GLU A 197 -10.59 23.04 16.05
N ALA A 198 -9.65 23.98 16.11
CA ALA A 198 -8.62 24.13 15.08
C ALA A 198 -7.78 22.84 14.98
N ALA A 199 -7.53 22.37 13.75
CA ALA A 199 -6.94 21.06 13.52
C ALA A 199 -5.61 20.88 14.24
N PHE A 200 -4.68 21.83 14.09
CA PHE A 200 -3.38 21.75 14.75
C PHE A 200 -3.49 21.83 16.28
N TYR A 201 -4.48 22.54 16.83
CA TYR A 201 -4.71 22.64 18.28
C TYR A 201 -5.04 21.28 18.93
N THR A 202 -5.61 20.35 18.16
CA THR A 202 -5.84 18.97 18.62
C THR A 202 -4.54 18.18 18.89
N LEU A 203 -3.40 18.67 18.40
CA LEU A 203 -2.08 18.04 18.58
C LEU A 203 -1.38 18.49 19.87
N ARG A 204 -2.02 19.30 20.73
CA ARG A 204 -1.43 19.82 21.98
C ARG A 204 -0.99 18.76 22.98
N ASP A 205 -1.60 17.59 22.93
CA ASP A 205 -1.29 16.45 23.79
C ASP A 205 -0.34 15.46 23.09
N THR A 206 0.40 15.89 22.08
CA THR A 206 1.40 15.06 21.36
C THR A 206 2.82 15.46 21.72
N SER A 207 3.80 14.58 21.46
CA SER A 207 5.23 14.91 21.61
C SER A 207 5.66 16.07 20.71
N ALA A 208 5.02 16.25 19.55
CA ALA A 208 5.32 17.34 18.64
C ALA A 208 5.07 18.73 19.28
N ALA A 209 4.08 18.83 20.17
CA ALA A 209 3.73 20.07 20.87
C ALA A 209 4.89 20.67 21.69
N ALA A 210 5.87 19.85 22.08
CA ALA A 210 7.06 20.32 22.80
C ALA A 210 7.98 21.22 21.95
N HIS A 211 7.80 21.24 20.63
CA HIS A 211 8.69 21.93 19.70
C HIS A 211 8.15 23.26 19.15
N LEU A 212 6.86 23.55 19.34
CA LEU A 212 6.24 24.78 18.86
C LEU A 212 5.01 25.12 19.69
N ASP A 213 4.80 26.41 19.97
CA ASP A 213 3.49 26.87 20.42
C ASP A 213 2.47 26.72 19.29
N ILE A 214 1.53 25.79 19.49
CA ILE A 214 0.54 25.38 18.49
C ILE A 214 -0.43 26.52 18.16
N SER A 215 -0.59 27.52 19.03
CA SER A 215 -1.43 28.69 18.76
C SER A 215 -0.94 29.52 17.55
N GLN A 216 0.31 29.31 17.11
CA GLN A 216 0.86 29.97 15.92
C GLN A 216 0.31 29.38 14.61
N PHE A 217 -0.26 28.17 14.61
CA PHE A 217 -0.86 27.63 13.40
C PHE A 217 -2.17 28.35 13.06
N PRO A 218 -2.50 28.53 11.76
CA PRO A 218 -3.78 29.08 11.36
C PRO A 218 -4.97 28.23 11.86
N HIS A 219 -6.06 28.91 12.23
CA HIS A 219 -7.28 28.27 12.75
C HIS A 219 -8.32 27.91 11.67
N GLY A 220 -7.94 27.97 10.39
CA GLY A 220 -8.88 27.79 9.28
C GLY A 220 -9.39 26.36 9.16
N LEU A 221 -8.48 25.38 9.17
CA LEU A 221 -8.84 23.97 9.10
C LEU A 221 -9.35 23.50 10.47
N LEU A 222 -10.54 22.89 10.48
CA LEU A 222 -11.17 22.41 11.71
C LEU A 222 -11.20 20.88 11.77
N VAL A 223 -11.26 20.35 12.98
CA VAL A 223 -11.37 18.93 13.29
C VAL A 223 -12.47 18.75 14.33
N THR A 224 -13.29 17.71 14.17
CA THR A 224 -14.34 17.34 15.13
C THR A 224 -13.77 16.77 16.43
N ALA A 225 -14.50 16.98 17.52
CA ALA A 225 -14.11 16.48 18.83
C ALA A 225 -14.08 14.93 18.91
N ASP A 226 -14.85 14.22 18.07
CA ASP A 226 -14.79 12.76 17.95
C ASP A 226 -13.52 12.31 17.21
N PHE A 227 -13.16 12.99 16.11
CA PHE A 227 -11.92 12.69 15.40
C PHE A 227 -10.70 12.88 16.30
N ALA A 228 -10.66 14.00 17.03
CA ALA A 228 -9.54 14.36 17.90
C ALA A 228 -9.39 13.41 19.11
N ARG A 229 -10.49 12.98 19.72
CA ARG A 229 -10.47 12.16 20.95
C ARG A 229 -10.72 10.70 20.65
N THR A 230 -9.66 9.92 20.59
CA THR A 230 -9.73 8.48 20.27
C THR A 230 -9.76 7.58 21.49
N VAL A 231 -9.06 7.97 22.56
CA VAL A 231 -8.92 7.22 23.80
C VAL A 231 -9.21 8.12 24.99
N GLN A 232 -9.59 7.50 26.10
CA GLN A 232 -9.71 8.19 27.38
C GLN A 232 -8.30 8.45 27.91
N VAL A 233 -8.01 9.71 28.23
CA VAL A 233 -6.74 10.11 28.84
C VAL A 233 -6.64 9.40 30.21
N PRO A 234 -5.63 8.55 30.44
CA PRO A 234 -5.45 7.89 31.74
C PRO A 234 -5.17 8.91 32.85
N ASP A 235 -5.64 8.63 34.06
CA ASP A 235 -5.31 9.44 35.24
C ASP A 235 -3.83 9.22 35.62
N GLY A 236 -2.97 10.23 35.40
CA GLY A 236 -1.53 10.18 35.72
C GLY A 236 -0.64 10.87 34.66
N SER A 237 0.57 11.28 35.05
CA SER A 237 1.43 12.16 34.24
C SER A 237 2.15 11.42 33.08
N HIS A 238 2.21 12.12 31.93
CA HIS A 238 2.87 11.78 30.65
C HIS A 238 2.10 10.90 29.65
N PHE A 239 0.79 11.14 29.47
CA PHE A 239 0.09 10.64 28.29
C PHE A 239 0.45 11.47 27.06
N ALA A 240 1.12 10.85 26.08
CA ALA A 240 1.28 11.40 24.73
C ALA A 240 0.31 10.68 23.79
N SER A 241 -0.50 11.45 23.07
CA SER A 241 -1.54 10.94 22.17
C SER A 241 -1.00 10.42 20.84
N ASP A 242 0.32 10.51 20.58
CA ASP A 242 1.01 10.18 19.34
C ASP A 242 0.52 8.88 18.68
N LEU A 243 0.53 7.78 19.43
CA LEU A 243 0.18 6.44 18.94
C LEU A 243 -1.33 6.25 18.71
N TYR A 244 -2.15 7.20 19.15
CA TYR A 244 -3.60 7.13 19.07
C TYR A 244 -4.18 8.18 18.11
N GLN A 245 -3.33 8.91 17.39
CA GLN A 245 -3.76 9.87 16.37
C GLN A 245 -4.43 9.17 15.17
N ARG A 246 -5.60 9.65 14.75
CA ARG A 246 -6.29 9.11 13.57
C ARG A 246 -5.68 9.65 12.28
N SER A 247 -5.58 8.79 11.27
CA SER A 247 -5.33 9.22 9.90
C SER A 247 -6.52 10.02 9.37
N VAL A 248 -6.24 11.10 8.64
CA VAL A 248 -7.28 11.88 7.95
C VAL A 248 -7.79 11.07 6.77
N GLN A 249 -9.10 10.83 6.73
CA GLN A 249 -9.77 10.07 5.67
C GLN A 249 -10.99 10.78 5.12
N TRP A 250 -11.77 11.42 5.99
CA TRP A 250 -13.04 12.06 5.62
C TRP A 250 -12.98 13.55 5.91
N VAL A 251 -13.29 14.34 4.89
CA VAL A 251 -13.30 15.81 4.95
C VAL A 251 -14.65 16.32 4.50
N LEU A 252 -15.27 17.19 5.29
CA LEU A 252 -16.45 17.96 4.91
C LEU A 252 -16.02 19.33 4.39
N THR A 253 -16.62 19.77 3.28
CA THR A 253 -16.44 21.12 2.75
C THR A 253 -17.79 21.80 2.55
N SER A 254 -17.80 23.12 2.75
CA SER A 254 -18.96 23.99 2.49
C SER A 254 -18.50 25.26 1.77
N THR A 255 -19.30 25.72 0.81
CA THR A 255 -19.12 27.03 0.14
C THR A 255 -19.90 28.16 0.82
N GLY A 256 -20.48 27.88 2.00
CA GLY A 256 -21.31 28.78 2.78
C GLY A 256 -22.79 28.48 2.62
N HIS A 257 -23.63 29.52 2.67
CA HIS A 257 -25.07 29.35 2.55
C HIS A 257 -25.44 28.86 1.12
N PRO A 258 -26.31 27.85 0.95
CA PRO A 258 -26.64 27.29 -0.36
C PRO A 258 -27.11 28.34 -1.40
N SER A 259 -27.73 29.42 -0.93
CA SER A 259 -28.22 30.51 -1.77
C SER A 259 -27.13 31.44 -2.33
N SER A 260 -25.87 31.34 -1.89
CA SER A 260 -24.81 32.24 -2.34
C SER A 260 -24.26 31.93 -3.73
N GLY A 261 -24.52 30.74 -4.28
CA GLY A 261 -24.01 30.31 -5.59
C GLY A 261 -22.48 30.24 -5.69
N ASP A 262 -21.81 30.26 -4.55
CA ASP A 262 -20.35 30.32 -4.46
C ASP A 262 -19.74 28.94 -4.71
N THR A 263 -18.65 28.91 -5.45
CA THR A 263 -17.89 27.69 -5.77
C THR A 263 -16.63 27.55 -4.92
N VAL A 264 -16.29 28.56 -4.11
CA VAL A 264 -15.09 28.55 -3.26
C VAL A 264 -15.41 27.99 -1.87
N VAL A 265 -14.60 27.04 -1.40
CA VAL A 265 -14.74 26.50 -0.04
C VAL A 265 -14.49 27.59 1.00
N LYS A 266 -15.45 27.79 1.90
CA LYS A 266 -15.36 28.71 3.05
C LYS A 266 -15.10 27.99 4.37
N SER A 267 -15.44 26.71 4.44
CA SER A 267 -15.27 25.91 5.64
C SER A 267 -14.83 24.50 5.29
N MET A 268 -13.81 24.01 6.00
CA MET A 268 -13.28 22.66 5.87
C MET A 268 -13.18 22.01 7.24
N LEU A 269 -13.79 20.84 7.39
CA LEU A 269 -13.89 20.13 8.67
C LEU A 269 -13.52 18.66 8.48
N ILE A 270 -12.52 18.19 9.23
CA ILE A 270 -12.13 16.78 9.26
C ILE A 270 -13.02 16.03 10.26
N ILE A 271 -13.56 14.90 9.83
CA ILE A 271 -14.47 14.07 10.63
C ILE A 271 -13.94 12.65 10.82
N SER A 272 -14.38 12.01 11.89
CA SER A 272 -14.08 10.60 12.15
C SER A 272 -14.76 9.67 11.14
N PRO A 273 -14.23 8.45 10.95
CA PRO A 273 -14.95 7.41 10.20
C PRO A 273 -16.33 7.07 10.80
N PHE A 274 -16.49 7.18 12.13
CA PHE A 274 -17.78 6.98 12.79
C PHE A 274 -18.80 8.04 12.38
N GLU A 275 -18.42 9.32 12.47
CA GLU A 275 -19.28 10.43 12.04
C GLU A 275 -19.56 10.35 10.55
N ALA A 276 -18.57 10.05 9.71
CA ALA A 276 -18.76 9.90 8.27
C ALA A 276 -19.84 8.86 7.95
N ASN A 277 -19.81 7.71 8.63
CA ASN A 277 -20.82 6.66 8.48
C ASN A 277 -22.22 7.12 8.92
N GLN A 278 -22.33 7.85 10.04
CA GLN A 278 -23.62 8.34 10.55
C GLN A 278 -24.20 9.48 9.69
N LEU A 279 -23.33 10.35 9.16
CA LEU A 279 -23.73 11.54 8.40
C LEU A 279 -23.97 11.25 6.92
N GLN A 280 -23.50 10.10 6.40
CA GLN A 280 -23.50 9.79 4.97
C GLN A 280 -24.85 10.03 4.28
N ALA A 281 -25.94 9.54 4.90
CA ALA A 281 -27.29 9.69 4.35
C ALA A 281 -27.77 11.15 4.32
N MET A 282 -27.45 11.93 5.35
CA MET A 282 -27.81 13.35 5.43
C MET A 282 -26.99 14.18 4.45
N VAL A 283 -25.68 13.93 4.34
CA VAL A 283 -24.82 14.61 3.36
C VAL A 283 -25.31 14.32 1.94
N LYS A 284 -25.69 13.07 1.65
CA LYS A 284 -26.20 12.68 0.32
C LYS A 284 -27.49 13.43 -0.05
N ALA A 285 -28.32 13.80 0.94
CA ALA A 285 -29.53 14.58 0.74
C ALA A 285 -29.31 16.11 0.82
N SER A 286 -28.13 16.55 1.27
CA SER A 286 -27.80 17.96 1.45
C SER A 286 -27.27 18.58 0.16
N ILE A 287 -27.57 19.86 -0.03
CA ILE A 287 -26.98 20.71 -1.07
C ILE A 287 -25.90 21.65 -0.51
N ALA A 288 -25.75 21.69 0.82
CA ALA A 288 -24.94 22.69 1.52
C ALA A 288 -23.51 22.21 1.79
N VAL A 289 -23.33 20.91 2.00
CA VAL A 289 -22.05 20.30 2.39
C VAL A 289 -21.71 19.15 1.46
N ARG A 290 -20.43 19.00 1.16
CA ARG A 290 -19.86 17.84 0.46
C ARG A 290 -18.94 17.07 1.40
N MET A 291 -18.97 15.75 1.32
CA MET A 291 -18.09 14.85 2.04
C MET A 291 -17.14 14.16 1.06
N HIS A 292 -15.85 14.21 1.36
CA HIS A 292 -14.78 13.77 0.48
C HIS A 292 -13.95 12.67 1.14
N LEU A 293 -13.61 11.64 0.37
CA LEU A 293 -12.55 10.71 0.72
C LEU A 293 -11.19 11.33 0.36
N TYR A 294 -10.27 11.30 1.30
CA TYR A 294 -8.94 11.86 1.18
C TYR A 294 -7.89 10.92 1.75
N ALA A 295 -6.67 11.00 1.21
CA ALA A 295 -5.48 10.44 1.81
C ALA A 295 -4.27 11.32 1.45
N PRO A 296 -3.34 11.56 2.39
CA PRO A 296 -2.13 12.32 2.11
C PRO A 296 -1.23 11.57 1.13
N ARG A 297 -0.53 12.32 0.26
CA ARG A 297 0.42 11.74 -0.70
C ARG A 297 1.71 11.29 -0.01
N GLN A 298 1.71 10.04 0.45
CA GLN A 298 2.86 9.41 1.12
C GLN A 298 3.81 8.67 0.17
N ILE A 299 3.38 8.38 -1.06
CA ILE A 299 4.16 7.67 -2.07
C ILE A 299 4.23 8.55 -3.33
N GLN A 300 5.44 8.75 -3.85
CA GLN A 300 5.68 9.63 -5.00
C GLN A 300 4.93 9.20 -6.26
N GLY A 301 4.82 7.89 -6.51
CA GLY A 301 4.13 7.35 -7.69
C GLY A 301 2.61 7.51 -7.68
N TYR A 302 2.00 7.93 -6.57
CA TYR A 302 0.55 8.14 -6.49
C TYR A 302 0.16 9.54 -6.93
N SER A 303 -1.00 9.66 -7.58
CA SER A 303 -1.60 10.95 -7.90
C SER A 303 -1.95 11.72 -6.62
N SER A 304 -1.85 13.05 -6.69
CA SER A 304 -2.26 13.90 -5.58
C SER A 304 -3.79 13.89 -5.40
N LEU A 305 -4.24 13.87 -4.14
CA LEU A 305 -5.65 13.96 -3.76
C LEU A 305 -6.03 15.33 -3.18
N ASP A 306 -5.17 16.33 -3.39
CA ASP A 306 -5.31 17.67 -2.82
C ASP A 306 -6.58 18.41 -3.29
N SER A 307 -7.15 18.00 -4.43
CA SER A 307 -8.39 18.57 -5.00
C SER A 307 -9.66 17.93 -4.43
N LEU A 308 -9.55 16.93 -3.55
CA LEU A 308 -10.68 16.23 -2.92
C LEU A 308 -11.69 15.63 -3.90
N THR A 309 -11.22 15.12 -5.04
CA THR A 309 -12.08 14.57 -6.12
C THR A 309 -12.14 13.05 -6.18
N LEU A 310 -11.39 12.32 -5.34
CA LEU A 310 -11.33 10.85 -5.38
C LEU A 310 -12.72 10.21 -5.22
N TYR A 311 -13.47 10.65 -4.21
CA TYR A 311 -14.83 10.22 -3.96
C TYR A 311 -15.57 11.28 -3.17
N THR A 312 -16.66 11.79 -3.74
CA THR A 312 -17.42 12.92 -3.18
C THR A 312 -18.89 12.55 -3.03
N ILE A 313 -19.47 12.93 -1.89
CA ILE A 313 -20.90 12.76 -1.57
C ILE A 313 -21.50 14.13 -1.28
N PRO A 314 -22.63 14.52 -1.90
CA PRO A 314 -23.28 13.83 -3.01
C PRO A 314 -22.39 13.83 -4.28
N GLY A 315 -22.51 12.79 -5.10
CA GLY A 315 -21.77 12.71 -6.36
C GLY A 315 -22.34 13.69 -7.39
N GLY A 316 -21.52 14.58 -7.94
CA GLY A 316 -21.95 15.58 -8.93
C GLY A 316 -20.80 16.39 -9.52
N SER A 317 -21.03 16.98 -10.70
CA SER A 317 -20.03 17.62 -11.57
C SER A 317 -19.54 19.01 -11.13
N SER A 318 -20.09 19.59 -10.06
CA SER A 318 -19.67 20.91 -9.59
C SER A 318 -18.35 20.78 -8.83
N ILE A 319 -17.24 21.02 -9.52
CA ILE A 319 -15.92 21.13 -8.91
C ILE A 319 -15.94 22.33 -7.97
N VAL A 320 -15.43 22.12 -6.76
CA VAL A 320 -15.30 23.18 -5.76
C VAL A 320 -13.87 23.66 -5.78
N GLU A 321 -13.68 24.97 -5.75
CA GLU A 321 -12.35 25.54 -5.61
C GLU A 321 -11.93 25.47 -4.14
N ILE A 322 -10.81 24.79 -3.88
CA ILE A 322 -10.23 24.68 -2.55
C ILE A 322 -9.15 25.76 -2.42
N PRO A 323 -9.33 26.77 -1.54
CA PRO A 323 -8.31 27.76 -1.28
C PRO A 323 -6.96 27.13 -0.90
N THR A 324 -5.86 27.70 -1.39
CA THR A 324 -4.50 27.24 -1.13
C THR A 324 -4.24 27.02 0.35
N LEU A 325 -4.68 27.93 1.22
CA LEU A 325 -4.45 27.84 2.66
C LEU A 325 -5.13 26.60 3.29
N PHE A 326 -6.31 26.19 2.81
CA PHE A 326 -6.95 24.96 3.27
C PHE A 326 -6.18 23.72 2.82
N ARG A 327 -5.77 23.71 1.54
CA ARG A 327 -4.97 22.62 0.96
C ARG A 327 -3.66 22.42 1.73
N LEU A 328 -2.92 23.50 1.99
CA LEU A 328 -1.67 23.45 2.74
C LEU A 328 -1.86 22.92 4.16
N GLN A 329 -2.84 23.46 4.91
CA GLN A 329 -3.14 22.99 6.26
C GLN A 329 -3.55 21.52 6.27
N LEU A 330 -4.42 21.09 5.34
CA LEU A 330 -4.90 19.72 5.25
C LEU A 330 -3.74 18.75 4.99
N ASN A 331 -2.90 19.06 4.01
CA ASN A 331 -1.79 18.22 3.60
C ASN A 331 -0.75 18.08 4.71
N LEU A 332 -0.38 19.20 5.35
CA LEU A 332 0.57 19.19 6.47
C LEU A 332 0.00 18.44 7.68
N PHE A 333 -1.24 18.72 8.06
CA PHE A 333 -1.89 18.07 9.20
C PHE A 333 -2.07 16.56 8.98
N ALA A 334 -2.45 16.15 7.76
CA ALA A 334 -2.67 14.75 7.42
C ALA A 334 -1.38 13.94 7.27
N GLY A 335 -0.25 14.59 7.01
CA GLY A 335 1.04 13.95 6.91
C GLY A 335 1.52 13.67 5.48
N GLN A 336 1.24 14.59 4.55
CA GLN A 336 1.72 14.52 3.17
C GLN A 336 3.24 14.66 3.11
N LEU A 337 3.88 13.85 2.25
CA LEU A 337 5.35 13.81 2.13
C LEU A 337 5.84 14.28 0.76
N TYR A 338 5.03 14.10 -0.27
CA TYR A 338 5.35 14.47 -1.64
C TYR A 338 4.46 15.60 -2.14
N ILE A 339 5.08 16.50 -2.90
CA ILE A 339 4.47 17.72 -3.45
C ILE A 339 4.22 17.51 -4.96
N GLY A 340 3.14 18.07 -5.50
CA GLY A 340 2.74 17.93 -6.90
C GLY A 340 3.53 18.80 -7.88
N SER A 341 3.95 19.99 -7.46
CA SER A 341 4.63 20.95 -8.32
C SER A 341 5.63 21.84 -7.59
N TYR A 342 6.54 22.48 -8.33
CA TYR A 342 7.44 23.49 -7.78
C TYR A 342 6.70 24.71 -7.24
N SER A 343 5.56 25.09 -7.84
CA SER A 343 4.71 26.17 -7.33
C SER A 343 4.17 25.86 -5.94
N GLU A 344 3.70 24.63 -5.72
CA GLU A 344 3.25 24.18 -4.39
C GLU A 344 4.38 24.16 -3.37
N TYR A 345 5.61 23.82 -3.79
CA TYR A 345 6.79 23.92 -2.93
C TYR A 345 7.00 25.36 -2.45
N CYS A 346 6.96 26.34 -3.36
CA CYS A 346 7.06 27.76 -3.00
C CYS A 346 5.95 28.19 -2.04
N GLU A 347 4.70 27.75 -2.28
CA GLU A 347 3.56 28.04 -1.39
C GLU A 347 3.74 27.43 0.01
N ILE A 348 4.27 26.21 0.11
CA ILE A 348 4.59 25.58 1.39
C ILE A 348 5.70 26.37 2.10
N CYS A 349 6.74 26.77 1.38
CA CYS A 349 7.83 27.54 1.96
C CYS A 349 7.38 28.90 2.51
N ASP A 350 6.56 29.65 1.76
CA ASP A 350 5.98 30.91 2.23
C ASP A 350 5.05 30.70 3.44
N PHE A 351 4.23 29.63 3.42
CA PHE A 351 3.37 29.28 4.55
C PHE A 351 4.16 28.96 5.84
N LEU A 352 5.29 28.26 5.72
CA LEU A 352 6.14 27.89 6.85
C LEU A 352 7.13 29.00 7.26
N GLY A 353 7.26 30.06 6.46
CA GLY A 353 8.26 31.11 6.66
C GLY A 353 9.69 30.62 6.43
N VAL A 354 9.91 29.69 5.49
CA VAL A 354 11.24 29.16 5.14
C VAL A 354 11.67 29.60 3.74
N ALA A 355 12.98 29.69 3.53
CA ALA A 355 13.53 30.09 2.25
C ALA A 355 13.24 29.04 1.16
N SER A 356 12.64 29.46 0.05
CA SER A 356 12.41 28.61 -1.13
C SER A 356 13.56 28.64 -2.14
N CYS A 357 14.45 29.63 -2.03
CA CYS A 357 15.62 29.84 -2.88
C CYS A 357 16.86 30.16 -2.06
N LYS A 358 18.03 30.23 -2.72
CA LYS A 358 19.27 30.63 -2.05
C LYS A 358 19.09 32.02 -1.44
N THR A 359 19.49 32.15 -0.17
CA THR A 359 19.42 33.37 0.64
C THR A 359 19.84 34.61 -0.15
N PRO A 360 18.89 35.48 -0.50
CA PRO A 360 19.18 36.83 -0.96
C PRO A 360 19.88 37.62 0.14
N GLU A 361 20.74 38.58 -0.22
CA GLU A 361 21.54 39.38 0.74
C GLU A 361 20.72 40.17 1.77
N HIS A 362 19.40 40.32 1.54
CA HIS A 362 18.47 41.05 2.42
C HIS A 362 17.71 40.16 3.42
N LEU A 363 17.86 38.84 3.37
CA LEU A 363 17.17 37.91 4.27
C LEU A 363 18.13 37.30 5.29
N THR A 364 17.77 37.41 6.57
CA THR A 364 18.47 36.68 7.64
C THR A 364 17.79 35.33 7.83
N VAL A 365 18.50 34.24 7.53
CA VAL A 365 17.94 32.88 7.55
C VAL A 365 18.69 32.00 8.57
N ALA A 366 17.94 31.26 9.37
CA ALA A 366 18.45 30.30 10.34
C ALA A 366 19.05 29.05 9.66
N ALA A 367 19.79 28.24 10.42
CA ALA A 367 20.45 27.04 9.88
C ALA A 367 19.47 25.99 9.31
N ASP A 368 18.22 26.01 9.76
CA ASP A 368 17.14 25.14 9.29
C ASP A 368 16.34 25.73 8.11
N GLY A 369 16.72 26.91 7.62
CA GLY A 369 16.07 27.59 6.50
C GLY A 369 14.94 28.55 6.91
N PHE A 370 14.62 28.69 8.20
CA PHE A 370 13.60 29.63 8.68
C PHE A 370 14.05 31.09 8.57
N ILE A 371 13.18 31.95 8.06
CA ILE A 371 13.48 33.36 7.81
C ILE A 371 13.19 34.17 9.06
N ILE A 372 14.22 34.76 9.65
CA ILE A 372 14.15 35.52 10.90
C ILE A 372 13.77 36.98 10.61
N GLU A 373 14.39 37.59 9.60
CA GLU A 373 14.20 39.00 9.25
C GLU A 373 14.20 39.20 7.73
N GLY A 374 13.51 40.26 7.29
CA GLY A 374 13.53 40.73 5.89
C GLY A 374 12.39 40.22 5.00
N HIS A 375 11.50 39.35 5.49
CA HIS A 375 10.36 38.85 4.71
C HIS A 375 9.11 39.72 4.91
N THR A 376 9.13 40.94 4.39
CA THR A 376 8.06 41.94 4.57
C THR A 376 6.69 41.55 3.99
N GLU A 377 6.62 40.52 3.14
CA GLU A 377 5.37 40.05 2.50
C GLU A 377 5.01 38.59 2.85
N SER A 378 5.57 38.01 3.93
CA SER A 378 5.29 36.60 4.26
C SER A 378 3.84 36.41 4.67
N ARG A 379 3.24 35.31 4.21
CA ARG A 379 1.95 34.81 4.76
C ARG A 379 2.11 33.98 6.03
N SER A 380 3.35 33.76 6.47
CA SER A 380 3.67 32.99 7.67
C SER A 380 3.13 33.66 8.94
N THR A 381 2.58 32.84 9.83
CA THR A 381 2.08 33.23 11.16
C THR A 381 3.05 32.82 12.28
N PHE A 382 4.19 32.22 11.91
CA PHE A 382 5.14 31.65 12.84
C PHE A 382 6.18 32.68 13.31
N HIS A 383 6.38 32.75 14.62
CA HIS A 383 7.41 33.60 15.26
C HIS A 383 8.71 32.82 15.52
N GLN A 384 8.65 31.49 15.44
CA GLN A 384 9.78 30.57 15.52
C GLN A 384 9.61 29.43 14.53
N SER A 385 10.70 28.77 14.13
CA SER A 385 10.68 27.70 13.13
C SER A 385 9.70 26.56 13.47
N PRO A 386 8.68 26.28 12.61
CA PRO A 386 7.76 25.17 12.80
C PRO A 386 8.35 23.81 12.38
N LEU A 387 9.58 23.78 11.86
CA LEU A 387 10.14 22.61 11.20
C LEU A 387 10.38 21.43 12.16
N LYS A 388 10.80 21.71 13.41
CA LYS A 388 10.97 20.65 14.42
C LYS A 388 9.63 20.01 14.80
N PHE A 389 8.59 20.82 14.97
CA PHE A 389 7.23 20.34 15.21
C PHE A 389 6.76 19.45 14.06
N LEU A 390 6.90 19.93 12.82
CA LEU A 390 6.47 19.17 11.63
C LEU A 390 7.32 17.91 11.44
N LYS A 391 8.61 17.93 11.73
CA LYS A 391 9.45 16.74 11.68
C LYS A 391 8.96 15.69 12.66
N ALA A 392 8.66 16.05 13.91
CA ALA A 392 8.06 15.14 14.89
C ALA A 392 6.69 14.61 14.40
N LEU A 393 5.80 15.49 13.92
CA LEU A 393 4.48 15.10 13.40
C LEU A 393 4.58 14.13 12.22
N LEU A 394 5.38 14.43 11.20
CA LEU A 394 5.45 13.64 9.97
C LEU A 394 6.17 12.30 10.16
N SER A 395 7.33 12.32 10.82
CA SER A 395 8.18 11.12 10.99
C SER A 395 7.71 10.24 12.15
N GLN A 396 7.54 10.80 13.35
CA GLN A 396 7.28 10.03 14.57
C GLN A 396 5.80 9.65 14.67
N ILE A 397 4.90 10.62 14.48
CA ILE A 397 3.46 10.42 14.72
C ILE A 397 2.77 9.81 13.50
N ARG A 398 2.91 10.41 12.30
CA ARG A 398 2.19 9.97 11.09
C ARG A 398 2.82 8.74 10.41
N ARG A 399 4.13 8.54 10.55
CA ARG A 399 4.87 7.41 9.96
C ARG A 399 5.43 6.39 10.97
N ASN A 400 5.12 6.52 12.26
CA ASN A 400 5.61 5.59 13.30
C ASN A 400 7.15 5.47 13.33
N GLY A 401 7.86 6.59 13.20
CA GLY A 401 9.32 6.67 13.30
C GLY A 401 10.08 6.31 12.02
N GLN A 402 9.41 6.15 10.87
CA GLN A 402 10.11 5.89 9.61
C GLN A 402 10.81 7.15 9.08
N GLU A 403 11.96 6.96 8.43
CA GLU A 403 12.71 8.03 7.79
C GLU A 403 11.89 8.70 6.68
N ILE A 404 11.97 10.03 6.63
CA ILE A 404 11.31 10.85 5.61
C ILE A 404 12.29 11.70 4.80
N ASP A 405 13.58 11.63 5.09
CA ASP A 405 14.63 12.56 4.60
C ASP A 405 14.78 12.59 3.07
N LYS A 406 14.34 11.52 2.38
CA LYS A 406 14.34 11.42 0.91
C LYS A 406 13.08 12.01 0.24
N THR A 407 12.06 12.34 1.02
CA THR A 407 10.79 12.91 0.53
C THR A 407 10.92 14.41 0.32
N HIS A 408 10.00 15.04 -0.43
CA HIS A 408 10.03 16.49 -0.64
C HIS A 408 9.89 17.24 0.69
N LEU A 409 8.92 16.87 1.53
CA LEU A 409 8.76 17.48 2.85
C LEU A 409 9.94 17.18 3.77
N GLY A 410 10.51 15.97 3.74
CA GLY A 410 11.70 15.66 4.55
C GLY A 410 12.89 16.55 4.20
N LYS A 411 13.13 16.80 2.91
CA LYS A 411 14.16 17.74 2.44
C LYS A 411 13.89 19.16 2.93
N ILE A 412 12.65 19.64 2.84
CA ILE A 412 12.26 20.99 3.35
C ILE A 412 12.51 21.10 4.85
N LEU A 413 12.13 20.07 5.62
CA LEU A 413 12.31 20.04 7.08
C LEU A 413 13.78 19.91 7.52
N ASP A 414 14.66 19.47 6.62
CA ASP A 414 16.12 19.47 6.80
C ASP A 414 16.78 20.79 6.32
N GLY A 415 15.99 21.78 5.90
CA GLY A 415 16.49 23.05 5.35
C GLY A 415 17.09 22.94 3.95
N LYS A 416 16.81 21.86 3.20
CA LYS A 416 17.30 21.68 1.82
C LYS A 416 16.36 22.34 0.83
N LEU A 417 16.95 23.06 -0.13
CA LEU A 417 16.22 23.65 -1.25
C LEU A 417 15.87 22.57 -2.28
N LEU A 418 14.65 22.63 -2.81
CA LEU A 418 14.23 21.79 -3.93
C LEU A 418 14.42 22.55 -5.25
N HIS A 419 14.79 21.84 -6.30
CA HIS A 419 14.92 22.42 -7.64
C HIS A 419 13.73 22.06 -8.54
N PRO A 420 13.36 22.91 -9.53
CA PRO A 420 12.27 22.62 -10.46
C PRO A 420 12.41 21.26 -11.17
N ASP A 421 13.64 20.85 -11.50
CA ASP A 421 13.96 19.58 -12.18
C ASP A 421 13.45 18.33 -11.46
N GLU A 422 13.34 18.38 -10.13
CA GLU A 422 12.80 17.30 -9.30
C GLU A 422 11.30 17.04 -9.55
N PHE A 423 10.60 17.99 -10.18
CA PHE A 423 9.18 17.91 -10.50
C PHE A 423 8.90 17.58 -11.97
N TYR A 424 9.88 17.80 -12.88
CA TYR A 424 9.70 17.61 -14.32
C TYR A 424 9.82 16.16 -14.80
N GLN A 425 10.70 15.35 -14.19
CA GLN A 425 10.93 13.96 -14.62
C GLN A 425 9.69 13.06 -14.54
N HIS A 426 8.70 13.45 -13.71
CA HIS A 426 7.55 12.61 -13.41
C HIS A 426 6.30 12.90 -14.24
N HIS A 427 6.18 14.10 -14.84
CA HIS A 427 5.09 14.38 -15.79
C HIS A 427 5.20 13.47 -17.02
N MET A 428 6.41 13.17 -17.49
CA MET A 428 6.66 12.27 -18.62
C MET A 428 6.31 10.80 -18.32
N GLN A 429 6.60 10.30 -17.10
CA GLN A 429 6.28 8.93 -16.69
C GLN A 429 4.78 8.73 -16.41
N ALA A 430 4.11 9.73 -15.82
CA ALA A 430 2.66 9.67 -15.61
C ALA A 430 1.88 9.73 -16.93
N GLN A 431 2.35 10.51 -17.91
CA GLN A 431 1.76 10.56 -19.25
C GLN A 431 2.02 9.28 -20.06
N GLN A 432 3.20 8.67 -19.97
CA GLN A 432 3.48 7.39 -20.65
C GLN A 432 2.60 6.24 -20.15
N ASN A 433 2.27 6.22 -18.85
CA ASN A 433 1.36 5.21 -18.30
C ASN A 433 -0.11 5.45 -18.71
N GLN A 434 -0.53 6.69 -18.95
CA GLN A 434 -1.87 6.98 -19.48
C GLN A 434 -1.99 6.73 -20.99
N VAL A 435 -0.94 6.94 -21.77
CA VAL A 435 -0.94 6.68 -23.22
C VAL A 435 -0.85 5.18 -23.54
N SER A 436 -0.34 4.37 -22.61
CA SER A 436 -0.26 2.91 -22.78
C SER A 436 -1.58 2.17 -22.44
N GLU A 437 -2.59 2.88 -21.93
CA GLU A 437 -3.94 2.35 -21.63
C GLU A 437 -5.00 2.75 -22.67
N HIS A 438 -4.60 3.25 -23.85
CA HIS A 438 -5.50 3.53 -24.97
C HIS A 438 -5.28 2.64 -26.19
#